data_AF-A0A934CX54-F1
#
_entry.id   AF-A0A934CX54-F1
#
_cell.length_a   1.000
_cell.length_b   1.000
_cell.length_c   1.000
_cell.angle_alpha   90.00
_cell.angle_beta   90.00
_cell.angle_gamma   90.00
#
_symmetry.space_group_name_H-M   'P 1'
#
loop_
_entity.id
_entity.type
_entity.pdbx_description
1 polymer ?
#
loop_
_entity_poly.entity_id
_entity_poly.type
_entity_poly.pdbx_seq_one_letter_code
_entity_poly.pdbx_strand_id
1 'polypeptide(L)' 'MSTAVRTDPCIQEGRVTEDEIIVYLADGRVVSAPLAWSWRLSEAAPAQRANFRLS' A
#
# COMPACT_ATOMS: atom_id res chain seq x y z
N MET A 1 -24.35 -21.22 10.86
CA MET A 1 -23.37 -20.11 10.96
C MET A 1 -22.21 -20.45 10.03
N SER A 2 -22.02 -19.70 8.95
CA SER A 2 -20.85 -19.86 8.07
C SER A 2 -19.78 -18.88 8.55
N THR A 3 -18.69 -19.37 9.14
CA THR A 3 -17.53 -18.53 9.41
C THR A 3 -16.81 -18.33 8.08
N ALA A 4 -17.02 -17.17 7.45
CA ALA A 4 -16.21 -16.76 6.32
C ALA A 4 -14.75 -16.73 6.79
N VAL A 5 -13.90 -17.54 6.13
CA VAL A 5 -12.45 -17.44 6.28
C VAL A 5 -12.09 -16.01 5.87
N ARG A 6 -11.69 -15.19 6.84
CA ARG A 6 -11.14 -13.88 6.56
C ARG A 6 -9.71 -14.11 6.11
N THR A 7 -9.51 -14.26 4.82
CA THR A 7 -8.20 -14.08 4.21
C THR A 7 -7.86 -12.61 4.37
N ASP A 8 -7.01 -12.29 5.35
CA ASP A 8 -6.39 -10.98 5.42
C ASP A 8 -5.64 -10.77 4.09
N PRO A 9 -5.94 -9.70 3.33
CA PRO A 9 -5.29 -9.49 2.06
C PRO A 9 -3.79 -9.24 2.29
N CYS A 10 -2.98 -10.21 1.87
CA CYS A 10 -1.53 -10.10 1.89
C CYS A 10 -1.07 -9.23 0.72
N ILE A 11 -0.19 -8.27 0.98
CA ILE A 11 0.41 -7.42 -0.05
C ILE A 11 1.52 -8.22 -0.73
N GLN A 12 1.42 -8.41 -2.04
CA GLN A 12 2.47 -9.05 -2.83
C GLN A 12 3.49 -8.06 -3.38
N GLU A 13 3.01 -6.90 -3.83
CA GLU A 13 3.84 -5.87 -4.41
C GLU A 13 3.32 -4.50 -3.99
N GLY A 14 4.22 -3.54 -3.81
CA GLY A 14 3.88 -2.14 -3.61
C GLY A 14 4.74 -1.26 -4.49
N ARG A 15 4.21 -0.10 -4.88
CA ARG A 15 4.99 0.99 -5.49
C ARG A 15 4.50 2.33 -4.98
N VAL A 16 5.41 3.29 -4.94
CA VAL A 16 5.10 4.67 -4.58
C VAL A 16 5.41 5.57 -5.76
N THR A 17 4.44 6.36 -6.20
CA THR A 17 4.58 7.36 -7.26
C THR A 17 4.79 8.74 -6.64
N GLU A 18 4.76 9.78 -7.46
CA GLU A 18 4.86 11.16 -6.99
C GLU A 18 3.67 11.57 -6.11
N ASP A 19 2.48 11.01 -6.39
CA ASP A 19 1.21 11.44 -5.81
C ASP A 19 0.51 10.37 -4.96
N GLU A 20 0.78 9.08 -5.19
CA GLU A 20 0.05 7.99 -4.54
C GLU A 20 0.93 6.78 -4.18
N ILE A 21 0.48 6.03 -3.17
CA ILE A 21 0.97 4.69 -2.87
C ILE A 21 -0.02 3.67 -3.44
N ILE A 22 0.50 2.66 -4.12
CA ILE A 22 -0.28 1.62 -4.78
C ILE A 22 0.21 0.27 -4.27
N VAL A 23 -0.70 -0.61 -3.86
CA VAL A 23 -0.39 -1.99 -3.42
C VAL A 23 -1.23 -3.01 -4.18
N TYR A 24 -0.57 -4.11 -4.56
CA TYR A 24 -1.16 -5.26 -5.22
C TYR A 24 -1.34 -6.37 -4.19
N LEU A 25 -2.59 -6.80 -4.02
CA LEU A 25 -2.95 -7.82 -3.05
C LEU A 25 -2.91 -9.21 -3.71
N ALA A 26 -2.64 -10.23 -2.90
CA ALA A 26 -2.53 -11.62 -3.35
C ALA A 26 -3.81 -12.18 -3.99
N ASP A 27 -4.95 -11.56 -3.71
CA ASP A 27 -6.26 -11.91 -4.28
C ASP A 27 -6.59 -11.19 -5.59
N GLY A 28 -5.62 -10.47 -6.17
CA GLY A 28 -5.76 -9.76 -7.43
C GLY A 28 -6.38 -8.36 -7.31
N ARG A 29 -6.69 -7.91 -6.10
CA ARG A 29 -7.13 -6.52 -5.87
C ARG A 29 -5.96 -5.55 -5.89
N VAL A 30 -6.27 -4.31 -6.27
CA VAL A 30 -5.34 -3.17 -6.21
C VAL A 30 -5.94 -2.12 -5.30
N VAL A 31 -5.14 -1.61 -4.37
CA VAL A 31 -5.51 -0.52 -3.46
C VAL A 31 -4.55 0.62 -3.66
N SER A 32 -5.07 1.86 -3.79
CA SER A 32 -4.24 3.06 -3.83
C SER A 32 -4.73 4.12 -2.86
N ALA A 33 -3.80 4.97 -2.42
CA ALA A 33 -4.08 6.11 -1.56
C ALA A 33 -3.16 7.30 -1.91
N PRO A 34 -3.67 8.54 -1.94
CA PRO A 34 -2.84 9.73 -2.10
C PRO A 34 -1.82 9.91 -0.97
N LEU A 35 -0.59 10.29 -1.31
CA LEU A 35 0.46 10.59 -0.32
C LEU A 35 0.10 11.82 0.53
N ALA A 36 -0.69 12.74 -0.01
CA ALA A 36 -1.20 13.92 0.69
C ALA A 36 -2.05 13.58 1.94
N TRP A 37 -2.57 12.36 2.05
CA TRP A 37 -3.35 11.93 3.23
C TRP A 37 -2.49 11.63 4.45
N SER A 38 -1.17 11.49 4.27
CA SER A 38 -0.21 11.31 5.35
C SER A 38 0.84 12.40 5.28
N TRP A 39 0.88 13.27 6.28
CA TRP A 39 1.89 14.32 6.40
C TRP A 39 3.32 13.76 6.21
N ARG A 40 3.59 12.58 6.79
CA ARG A 40 4.89 11.90 6.69
C ARG A 40 5.25 11.47 5.27
N LEU A 41 4.28 11.07 4.46
CA LEU A 41 4.53 10.70 3.05
C LEU A 41 4.53 11.94 2.15
N SER A 42 3.65 12.90 2.44
CA SER A 42 3.57 14.18 1.72
C SER A 42 4.89 14.95 1.76
N GLU A 43 5.57 15.00 2.91
CA GLU A 43 6.84 15.72 3.07
C GLU A 43 8.09 14.87 2.81
N ALA A 44 7.94 13.55 2.62
CA ALA A 44 9.08 12.68 2.37
C ALA A 44 9.69 12.91 0.97
N ALA A 45 11.02 12.90 0.88
CA ALA A 45 11.70 12.90 -0.41
C ALA A 45 11.41 11.60 -1.18
N PRO A 46 11.43 11.62 -2.54
CA PRO A 46 11.16 10.41 -3.34
C PRO A 46 12.01 9.20 -2.97
N ALA A 47 13.29 9.42 -2.63
CA ALA A 47 14.19 8.36 -2.17
C ALA A 47 13.74 7.73 -0.85
N GLN A 48 13.17 8.52 0.08
CA GLN A 48 12.64 8.00 1.34
C GLN A 48 11.33 7.23 1.13
N ARG A 49 10.48 7.69 0.22
CA ARG A 49 9.24 7.00 -0.16
C ARG A 49 9.49 5.63 -0.79
N ALA A 50 10.59 5.48 -1.53
CA ALA A 50 10.99 4.20 -2.12
C ALA A 50 11.48 3.16 -1.09
N ASN A 51 11.81 3.57 0.13
CA ASN A 51 12.28 2.68 1.20
C ASN A 51 11.11 2.08 2.01
N PHE A 52 10.21 1.37 1.36
CA PHE A 52 9.12 0.65 2.04
C PHE A 52 9.47 -0.84 2.24
N ARG A 53 8.85 -1.47 3.25
CA ARG A 53 9.01 -2.89 3.56
C ARG A 53 7.65 -3.54 3.66
N LEU A 54 7.49 -4.67 2.97
CA LEU A 54 6.36 -5.58 3.15
C LEU A 54 6.69 -6.50 4.34
N SER A 55 5.74 -6.72 5.25
CA SER A 55 5.88 -7.52 6.48
C SER A 55 4.95 -8.71 6.50
#